data_AF-A0A1R1PN22-F1
#
_entry.id   AF-A0A1R1PN22-F1
#
_cell.length_a   1.000
_cell.length_b   1.000
_cell.length_c   1.000
_cell.angle_alpha   90.00
_cell.angle_beta   90.00
_cell.angle_gamma   90.00
#
_symmetry.space_group_name_H-M   'P 1'
#
loop_
_entity.id
_entity.type
_entity.pdbx_description
1 polymer ?
#
loop_
_entity_poly.entity_id
_entity_poly.type
_entity_poly.pdbx_seq_one_letter_code
_entity_poly.pdbx_strand_id
1 'polypeptide(L)'
;MNNANISQEMLQEILNRLTVLEESGSQQQAASVPESVDMDLPVSQITERPQPADMELYKELQEALPTVTEDFFKSPLSDINRKKFFAAVPRNSAMDYDPPAVNVKLSSSAKRTDAAMYDA
;
A
#
# COMPACT_ATOMS: atom_id res chain seq x y z
N MET A 1 29.81 -27.57 21.22
CA MET A 1 28.43 -27.56 20.71
C MET A 1 27.56 -28.06 21.85
N ASN A 2 26.88 -27.16 22.56
CA ASN A 2 26.14 -27.52 23.77
C ASN A 2 24.68 -27.78 23.38
N ASN A 3 24.31 -29.05 23.35
CA ASN A 3 22.95 -29.53 23.18
C ASN A 3 22.18 -29.29 24.49
N ALA A 4 21.35 -28.24 24.52
CA ALA A 4 20.47 -27.98 25.65
C ALA A 4 19.43 -29.11 25.76
N ASN A 5 19.64 -29.99 26.73
CA ASN A 5 18.75 -31.10 27.04
C ASN A 5 17.51 -30.52 27.75
N ILE A 6 16.43 -30.31 27.00
CA ILE A 6 15.16 -29.79 27.53
C ILE A 6 14.57 -30.84 28.48
N SER A 7 14.32 -30.47 29.73
CA SER A 7 13.72 -31.36 30.72
C SER A 7 12.24 -31.62 30.40
N GLN A 8 11.74 -32.81 30.73
CA GLN A 8 10.33 -33.15 30.54
C GLN A 8 9.38 -32.21 31.30
N GLU A 9 9.83 -31.64 32.41
CA GLU A 9 9.04 -30.67 33.18
C GLU A 9 8.75 -29.39 32.39
N MET A 10 9.71 -28.89 31.59
CA MET A 10 9.44 -27.74 30.72
C MET A 10 8.43 -28.07 29.63
N LEU A 11 8.47 -29.28 29.07
CA LEU A 11 7.50 -29.69 28.06
C LEU A 11 6.09 -29.82 28.66
N GLN A 12 5.99 -30.34 29.88
CA GLN A 12 4.72 -30.46 30.60
C GLN A 12 4.14 -29.08 30.95
N GLU A 13 4.98 -28.14 31.36
CA GLU A 13 4.57 -26.76 31.64
C GLU A 13 4.07 -26.03 30.39
N ILE A 14 4.75 -26.22 29.25
CA ILE A 14 4.30 -25.66 27.97
C ILE A 14 2.93 -26.20 27.59
N LEU A 15 2.71 -27.50 27.75
CA LEU A 15 1.40 -28.13 27.48
C LEU A 15 0.29 -27.55 28.35
N ASN A 16 0.51 -27.42 29.66
CA ASN A 16 -0.48 -26.84 30.57
C ASN A 16 -0.87 -25.41 30.17
N ARG A 17 0.11 -24.57 29.79
CA ARG A 17 -0.15 -23.20 29.35
C ARG A 17 -0.97 -23.15 28.06
N LEU A 18 -0.77 -24.09 27.14
CA LEU A 18 -1.56 -24.18 25.91
C LEU A 18 -3.01 -24.59 26.18
N THR A 19 -3.24 -25.55 27.10
CA THR A 19 -4.59 -25.98 27.49
C THR A 19 -5.43 -24.83 28.05
N VAL A 20 -4.85 -24.02 28.94
CA VAL A 20 -5.55 -22.84 29.50
C VAL A 20 -5.94 -21.83 28.42
N LEU A 21 -5.09 -21.62 27.41
CA LEU A 21 -5.38 -20.71 26.30
C LEU A 21 -6.53 -21.20 25.43
N GLU A 22 -6.65 -22.52 25.21
CA GLU A 22 -7.72 -23.14 24.44
C GLU A 22 -9.08 -23.04 25.15
N GLU A 23 -9.11 -23.22 26.47
CA GLU A 23 -10.30 -22.99 27.30
C GLU A 23 -10.73 -21.51 27.28
N SER A 24 -9.76 -20.59 27.29
CA SER A 24 -10.02 -19.13 27.21
C SER A 24 -10.58 -18.69 25.86
N GLY A 25 -10.17 -19.34 24.77
CA GLY A 25 -10.63 -19.04 23.40
C GLY A 25 -12.04 -19.55 23.08
N SER A 26 -12.51 -20.57 23.79
CA SER A 26 -13.78 -21.25 23.49
C SER A 26 -15.02 -20.56 24.08
N GLN A 27 -14.85 -19.55 24.96
CA GLN A 27 -15.97 -18.79 25.56
C GLN A 27 -16.40 -17.52 24.80
N GLN A 28 -15.79 -17.19 23.66
CA GLN A 28 -16.18 -16.00 22.87
C GLN A 28 -17.15 -16.26 21.71
N GLN A 29 -17.73 -17.47 21.58
CA GLN A 29 -18.76 -17.76 20.57
C GLN A 29 -20.11 -18.07 21.21
N ALA A 30 -20.77 -17.04 21.73
CA ALA A 30 -22.22 -17.00 21.92
C ALA A 30 -22.71 -15.55 22.01
N ALA A 31 -22.41 -14.74 20.99
CA ALA A 31 -23.13 -13.49 20.77
C ALA A 31 -24.07 -13.70 19.58
N SER A 32 -25.36 -13.78 19.90
CA SER A 32 -26.49 -13.84 18.98
C SER A 32 -26.32 -12.92 17.77
N VAL A 33 -26.45 -13.46 16.57
CA VAL A 33 -26.68 -12.68 15.35
C VAL A 33 -28.01 -11.95 15.54
N PRO A 34 -28.07 -10.60 15.62
CA PRO A 34 -29.33 -9.92 15.47
C PRO A 34 -29.77 -10.06 14.01
N GLU A 35 -30.91 -10.72 13.87
CA GLU A 35 -31.72 -10.78 12.67
C GLU A 35 -31.87 -9.38 12.05
N SER A 36 -31.71 -9.32 10.72
CA SER A 36 -31.78 -8.17 9.83
C SER A 36 -32.25 -6.87 10.48
N VAL A 37 -31.31 -5.98 10.82
CA VAL A 37 -31.61 -4.57 11.02
C VAL A 37 -32.08 -4.02 9.67
N ASP A 38 -33.34 -3.63 9.63
CA ASP A 38 -33.93 -2.80 8.57
C ASP A 38 -33.04 -1.55 8.39
N MET A 39 -32.37 -1.46 7.24
CA MET A 39 -31.36 -0.43 6.94
C MET A 39 -31.97 0.87 6.41
N ASP A 40 -33.29 1.06 6.52
CA ASP A 40 -33.94 2.35 6.28
C ASP A 40 -33.87 3.24 7.54
N LEU A 41 -32.64 3.43 8.05
CA LEU A 41 -32.36 4.60 8.87
C LEU A 41 -32.36 5.81 7.92
N PRO A 42 -33.13 6.89 8.18
CA PRO A 42 -33.02 8.09 7.37
C PRO A 42 -31.57 8.56 7.45
N VAL A 43 -30.87 8.54 6.31
CA VAL A 43 -29.48 8.97 6.20
C VAL A 43 -29.44 10.50 6.35
N SER A 44 -29.65 11.00 7.57
CA SER A 44 -29.43 12.39 7.94
C SER A 44 -27.93 12.73 8.08
N GLN A 45 -27.07 11.78 7.73
CA GLN A 45 -25.61 11.87 7.82
C GLN A 45 -24.95 12.31 6.50
N ILE A 46 -25.73 12.48 5.42
CA ILE A 46 -25.22 13.05 4.17
C ILE A 46 -24.98 14.53 4.40
N THR A 47 -23.73 14.87 4.68
CA THR A 47 -23.25 16.25 4.78
C THR A 47 -22.48 16.59 3.51
N GLU A 48 -22.64 17.83 3.03
CA GLU A 48 -21.90 18.31 1.86
C GLU A 48 -20.40 18.29 2.16
N ARG A 49 -19.60 17.76 1.23
CA ARG A 49 -18.15 17.77 1.36
C ARG A 49 -17.69 19.24 1.40
N PRO A 50 -16.94 19.67 2.43
CA PRO A 50 -16.41 21.02 2.47
C PRO A 50 -15.59 21.30 1.21
N GLN A 51 -15.71 22.52 0.68
CA GLN A 51 -14.92 22.95 -0.46
C GLN A 51 -13.42 22.80 -0.12
N PRO A 52 -12.58 22.33 -1.05
CA PRO A 52 -11.14 22.30 -0.84
C PRO A 52 -10.68 23.70 -0.45
N ALA A 53 -10.18 23.83 0.78
CA ALA A 53 -9.52 25.04 1.23
C ALA A 53 -8.03 24.90 0.90
N ASP A 54 -7.45 25.94 0.33
CA ASP A 54 -6.00 26.01 0.21
C ASP A 54 -5.40 26.01 1.62
N MET A 55 -4.62 24.99 1.92
CA MET A 55 -3.95 24.86 3.21
C MET A 55 -2.72 25.77 3.20
N GLU A 56 -2.77 26.87 3.97
CA GLU A 56 -1.59 27.69 4.17
C GLU A 56 -0.56 26.96 5.05
N LEU A 57 0.69 26.97 4.60
CA LEU A 57 1.77 26.29 5.28
C LEU A 57 2.26 27.11 6.49
N TYR A 58 2.22 26.52 7.69
CA TYR A 58 2.70 27.18 8.91
C TYR A 58 4.16 27.64 8.78
N LYS A 59 4.47 28.84 9.29
CA LYS A 59 5.84 29.38 9.27
C LYS A 59 6.85 28.48 9.99
N GLU A 60 6.46 27.97 11.16
CA GLU A 60 7.29 27.05 11.95
C GLU A 60 7.64 25.78 11.17
N LEU A 61 6.73 25.29 10.34
CA LEU A 61 6.95 24.12 9.49
C LEU A 61 7.90 24.44 8.32
N GLN A 62 7.83 25.64 7.75
CA GLN A 62 8.80 26.11 6.74
C GLN A 62 10.21 26.25 7.32
N GLU A 63 10.32 26.77 8.55
CA GLU A 63 11.59 26.92 9.24
C GLU A 63 12.21 25.57 9.64
N ALA A 64 11.38 24.64 10.11
CA ALA A 64 11.82 23.29 10.48
C ALA A 64 12.16 22.42 9.27
N LEU A 65 11.42 22.57 8.16
CA LEU A 65 11.57 21.76 6.95
C LEU A 65 11.57 22.67 5.71
N PRO A 66 12.72 23.24 5.32
CA PRO A 66 12.82 24.12 4.16
C PRO A 66 12.42 23.46 2.83
N THR A 67 12.57 22.13 2.75
CA THR A 67 12.25 21.32 1.57
C THR A 67 10.77 20.94 1.48
N VAL A 68 9.92 21.40 2.41
CA VAL A 68 8.48 21.08 2.41
C VAL A 68 7.74 21.63 1.19
N THR A 69 8.28 22.68 0.55
CA THR A 69 7.77 23.23 -0.71
C THR A 69 8.43 22.60 -1.93
N GLU A 70 9.51 21.83 -1.74
CA GLU A 70 10.14 21.08 -2.81
C GLU A 70 9.32 19.83 -3.11
N ASP A 71 9.08 19.59 -4.39
CA ASP A 71 8.31 18.44 -4.84
C ASP A 71 9.16 17.17 -4.76
N PHE A 72 8.87 16.34 -3.76
CA PHE A 72 9.54 15.05 -3.50
C PHE A 72 9.49 14.09 -4.69
N PHE A 73 8.48 14.21 -5.55
CA PHE A 73 8.33 13.36 -6.73
C PHE A 73 9.08 13.89 -7.95
N LYS A 74 9.71 15.07 -7.86
CA LYS A 74 10.55 15.53 -8.97
C LYS A 74 11.78 14.65 -9.06
N SER A 75 11.93 14.09 -10.25
CA SER A 75 13.17 13.46 -10.66
C SER A 75 14.32 14.46 -10.46
N PRO A 76 15.38 14.09 -9.72
CA PRO A 76 16.54 14.95 -9.54
C PRO A 76 17.28 15.22 -10.86
N LEU A 77 16.99 14.42 -11.89
CA LEU A 77 17.50 14.60 -13.24
C LEU A 77 16.42 15.24 -14.12
N SER A 78 16.85 16.23 -14.92
CA SER A 78 16.07 16.70 -16.08
C SER A 78 15.76 15.54 -17.03
N ASP A 79 14.71 15.67 -17.85
CA ASP A 79 14.30 14.59 -18.75
C ASP A 79 15.42 14.10 -19.68
N ILE A 80 16.25 15.02 -20.16
CA ILE A 80 17.41 14.69 -21.02
C ILE A 80 18.42 13.85 -20.23
N ASN A 81 18.75 14.26 -19.01
CA ASN A 81 19.73 13.56 -18.18
C ASN A 81 19.19 12.22 -17.67
N ARG A 82 17.88 12.15 -17.38
CA ARG A 82 17.19 10.91 -17.02
C ARG A 82 17.25 9.89 -18.16
N LYS A 83 16.97 10.31 -19.41
CA LYS A 83 17.11 9.44 -20.59
C LYS A 83 18.54 8.95 -20.80
N LYS A 84 19.53 9.85 -20.64
CA LYS A 84 20.95 9.49 -20.74
C LYS A 84 21.36 8.50 -19.65
N PHE A 85 20.90 8.70 -18.41
CA PHE A 85 21.17 7.80 -17.29
C PHE A 85 20.64 6.40 -17.57
N PHE A 86 19.36 6.27 -17.96
CA PHE A 86 18.78 4.96 -18.31
C PHE A 86 19.45 4.32 -19.53
N ALA A 87 19.90 5.10 -20.51
CA ALA A 87 20.64 4.58 -21.66
C ALA A 87 22.06 4.12 -21.30
N ALA A 88 22.68 4.69 -20.27
CA ALA A 88 24.01 4.32 -19.80
C ALA A 88 24.00 3.07 -18.90
N VAL A 89 22.86 2.76 -18.27
CA VAL A 89 22.70 1.51 -17.51
C VAL A 89 22.74 0.34 -18.50
N PRO A 90 23.71 -0.60 -18.37
CA PRO A 90 23.73 -1.78 -19.20
C PRO A 90 22.39 -2.51 -19.07
N ARG A 91 21.80 -2.91 -20.21
CA ARG A 91 20.64 -3.82 -20.18
C ARG A 91 21.02 -5.03 -19.34
N ASN A 92 20.11 -5.46 -18.47
CA ASN A 92 20.31 -6.67 -17.67
C ASN A 92 20.60 -7.84 -18.62
N SER A 93 21.87 -8.24 -18.69
CA SER A 93 22.34 -9.33 -19.57
C SER A 93 22.11 -10.71 -18.97
N ALA A 94 21.70 -10.77 -17.69
CA ALA A 94 21.38 -12.02 -17.00
C ALA A 94 19.91 -12.43 -17.17
N MET A 95 19.05 -11.49 -17.58
CA MET A 95 17.65 -11.77 -17.87
C MET A 95 17.50 -11.93 -19.39
N ASP A 96 17.49 -13.18 -19.86
CA ASP A 96 17.08 -13.54 -21.22
C ASP A 96 15.56 -13.37 -21.33
N TYR A 97 15.14 -12.10 -21.39
CA TYR A 97 13.76 -11.73 -21.56
C TYR A 97 13.56 -11.28 -23.00
N ASP A 98 12.95 -12.15 -23.80
CA ASP A 98 12.34 -11.76 -25.06
C ASP A 98 10.89 -11.34 -24.75
N PRO A 99 10.57 -10.03 -24.68
CA PRO A 99 9.20 -9.63 -24.46
C PRO A 99 8.33 -10.29 -25.52
N PRO A 100 7.22 -10.94 -25.13
CA PRO A 100 6.30 -11.47 -26.13
C PRO A 100 5.97 -10.35 -27.09
N ALA A 101 5.93 -10.64 -28.39
CA ALA A 101 5.56 -9.67 -29.41
C ALA A 101 4.18 -9.12 -29.03
N VAL A 102 4.17 -8.02 -28.28
CA VAL A 102 2.95 -7.34 -27.91
C VAL A 102 2.43 -6.93 -29.26
N ASN A 103 1.32 -7.54 -29.68
CA ASN A 103 0.59 -7.09 -30.83
C ASN A 103 0.05 -5.70 -30.47
N VAL A 104 0.92 -4.69 -30.50
CA VAL A 104 0.58 -3.27 -30.45
C VAL A 104 0.02 -2.90 -31.83
N LYS A 105 -0.90 -3.72 -32.34
CA LYS A 105 -2.03 -3.21 -33.11
C LYS A 105 -2.99 -2.62 -32.08
N LEU A 106 -2.56 -1.58 -31.37
CA LEU A 106 -3.49 -0.72 -30.67
C LEU A 106 -4.52 -0.30 -31.71
N SER A 107 -5.79 -0.56 -31.42
CA SER A 107 -6.87 -0.06 -32.26
C SER A 107 -6.69 1.45 -32.42
N SER A 108 -7.16 2.00 -33.54
CA SER A 108 -7.12 3.44 -33.74
C SER A 108 -7.82 4.20 -32.60
N SER A 109 -8.81 3.58 -31.94
CA SER A 109 -9.44 4.12 -30.73
C SER A 109 -8.46 4.18 -29.54
N ALA A 110 -7.74 3.10 -29.24
CA ALA A 110 -6.79 3.09 -28.13
C ALA A 110 -5.67 4.13 -28.30
N LYS A 111 -5.19 4.34 -29.54
CA LYS A 111 -4.20 5.39 -29.83
C LYS A 111 -4.74 6.81 -29.62
N ARG A 112 -6.01 7.06 -29.97
CA ARG A 112 -6.65 8.37 -29.75
C ARG A 112 -6.87 8.67 -28.27
N THR A 113 -7.28 7.65 -27.50
CA THR A 113 -7.49 7.81 -26.05
C THR A 113 -6.18 8.10 -25.34
N ASP A 114 -5.09 7.41 -25.70
CA ASP A 114 -3.77 7.66 -25.13
C ASP A 114 -3.25 9.08 -25.46
N ALA A 115 -3.39 9.52 -26.72
CA ALA A 115 -3.02 10.88 -27.13
C ALA A 115 -3.80 11.95 -26.36
N ALA A 116 -5.10 11.73 -26.11
CA ALA A 116 -5.93 12.68 -25.36
C ALA A 116 -5.52 12.83 -23.89
N MET A 117 -4.82 11.85 -23.30
CA MET A 117 -4.34 11.91 -21.92
C MET A 117 -3.02 12.68 -21.78
N TYR A 118 -2.28 12.88 -22.87
CA TYR A 118 -1.05 13.70 -22.87
C TYR A 118 -1.33 15.20 -23.02
N ASP A 119 -2.49 15.56 -23.56
CA ASP A 119 -2.91 16.95 -23.79
C ASP A 119 -3.84 17.49 -22.67
N ALA A 120 -4.02 16.74 -21.58
CA ALA A 120 -4.88 17.07 -20.44
C ALA A 120 -4.11 17.67 -19.26
#